data_AF-A0A849IFJ0-F1
#
_entry.id   AF-A0A849IFJ0-F1
#
_cell.length_a   1.000
_cell.length_b   1.000
_cell.length_c   1.000
_cell.angle_alpha   90.00
_cell.angle_beta   90.00
_cell.angle_gamma   90.00
#
_symmetry.space_group_name_H-M   'P 1'
#
loop_
_entity.id
_entity.type
_entity.pdbx_description
1 polymer ?
#
loop_
_entity_poly.entity_id
_entity_poly.type
_entity_poly.pdbx_seq_one_letter_code
_entity_poly.pdbx_strand_id
1 'polypeptide(L)'
;MSKIDYQEVLTDLGQPVAELRRAIPEVWSAYAAMHRAALAEGELPAKYKELIALAISIVKRCDGCIAAHARGAARRGATPQEVAEMIGLTVLLDGGPATVYGPRAWQAYQQFAEKGSPAPASPS
;
A
#
# COMPACT_ATOMS: atom_id res chain seq x y z
N MET A 1 -8.84 21.43 6.05
CA MET A 1 -8.95 20.23 5.18
C MET A 1 -8.92 19.02 6.08
N SER A 2 -9.94 18.16 6.05
CA SER A 2 -9.95 16.92 6.85
C SER A 2 -8.86 15.98 6.34
N LYS A 3 -8.05 15.43 7.24
CA LYS A 3 -7.01 14.44 6.94
C LYS A 3 -7.72 13.12 6.60
N ILE A 4 -7.47 12.51 5.43
CA ILE A 4 -8.00 11.17 5.13
C ILE A 4 -7.36 10.19 6.12
N ASP A 5 -8.15 9.42 6.87
CA ASP A 5 -7.64 8.31 7.69
C ASP A 5 -7.65 7.03 6.85
N TYR A 6 -6.46 6.56 6.46
CA TYR A 6 -6.33 5.37 5.63
C TYR A 6 -6.58 4.06 6.40
N GLN A 7 -6.58 4.09 7.73
CA GLN A 7 -7.04 2.97 8.54
C GLN A 7 -8.57 2.84 8.45
N GLU A 8 -9.30 3.96 8.44
CA GLU A 8 -10.75 3.99 8.25
C GLU A 8 -11.12 3.48 6.86
N VAL A 9 -10.43 3.95 5.81
CA VAL A 9 -10.60 3.44 4.42
C VAL A 9 -10.54 1.91 4.35
N LEU A 10 -9.59 1.29 5.05
CA LEU A 10 -9.46 -0.17 5.08
C LEU A 10 -10.52 -0.85 5.95
N THR A 11 -10.98 -0.18 6.99
CA THR A 11 -12.01 -0.69 7.92
C THR A 11 -13.37 -0.70 7.24
N ASP A 12 -13.71 0.36 6.51
CA ASP A 12 -14.98 0.51 5.79
C ASP A 12 -15.17 -0.54 4.70
N LEU A 13 -14.07 -0.98 4.07
CA LEU A 13 -14.10 -2.06 3.09
C LEU A 13 -14.28 -3.45 3.71
N GLY A 14 -14.14 -3.60 5.03
CA GLY A 14 -14.13 -4.89 5.71
C GLY A 14 -15.42 -5.70 5.53
N GLN A 15 -16.57 -5.11 5.85
CA GLN A 15 -17.86 -5.80 5.71
C GLN A 15 -18.23 -6.08 4.25
N PRO A 16 -18.17 -5.12 3.31
CA PRO A 16 -18.44 -5.39 1.90
C PRO A 16 -17.55 -6.47 1.30
N VAL A 17 -16.25 -6.48 1.66
CA VAL A 17 -15.32 -7.55 1.26
C VAL A 17 -15.74 -8.91 1.82
N ALA A 18 -16.20 -8.97 3.07
CA ALA A 18 -16.65 -10.23 3.68
C ALA A 18 -17.93 -10.77 3.03
N GLU A 19 -18.87 -9.91 2.68
CA GLU A 19 -20.08 -10.29 1.94
C GLU A 19 -19.73 -10.79 0.53
N LEU A 20 -18.90 -10.04 -0.19
CA LEU A 20 -18.48 -10.41 -1.55
C LEU A 20 -17.68 -11.72 -1.58
N ARG A 21 -16.83 -11.97 -0.58
CA ARG A 21 -16.14 -13.25 -0.38
C ARG A 21 -17.08 -14.45 -0.29
N ARG A 22 -18.25 -14.29 0.36
CA ARG A 22 -19.25 -15.35 0.47
C ARG A 22 -20.04 -15.52 -0.82
N ALA A 23 -20.26 -14.44 -1.56
CA ALA A 23 -21.01 -14.46 -2.82
C ALA A 23 -20.21 -15.08 -3.98
N ILE A 24 -18.89 -14.87 -4.03
CA ILE A 24 -18.00 -15.37 -5.10
C ILE A 24 -16.75 -16.08 -4.54
N PRO A 25 -16.92 -17.17 -3.77
CA PRO A 25 -15.84 -17.76 -2.96
C PRO A 25 -14.67 -18.28 -3.79
N GLU A 26 -14.94 -18.88 -4.95
CA GLU A 26 -13.89 -19.45 -5.82
C GLU A 26 -13.01 -18.35 -6.42
N VAL A 27 -13.63 -17.30 -6.97
CA VAL A 27 -12.93 -16.14 -7.54
C VAL A 27 -12.09 -15.46 -6.46
N TRP A 28 -12.65 -15.27 -5.27
CA TRP A 28 -11.93 -14.62 -4.18
C TRP A 28 -10.75 -15.45 -3.68
N SER A 29 -10.92 -16.77 -3.57
CA SER A 29 -9.85 -17.70 -3.17
C SER A 29 -8.69 -17.68 -4.17
N ALA A 30 -9.00 -17.78 -5.47
CA ALA A 30 -8.02 -17.72 -6.54
C ALA A 30 -7.25 -16.39 -6.54
N TYR A 31 -7.97 -15.27 -6.42
CA TYR A 31 -7.35 -13.95 -6.29
C TYR A 31 -6.44 -13.85 -5.07
N ALA A 32 -6.89 -14.33 -3.90
CA ALA A 32 -6.09 -14.28 -2.68
C ALA A 32 -4.81 -15.13 -2.78
N ALA A 33 -4.88 -16.28 -3.44
CA ALA A 33 -3.71 -17.11 -3.71
C ALA A 33 -2.71 -16.40 -4.63
N MET A 34 -3.19 -15.85 -5.75
CA MET A 34 -2.36 -15.06 -6.68
C MET A 34 -1.71 -13.86 -5.99
N HIS A 35 -2.47 -13.09 -5.22
CA HIS A 35 -1.98 -11.94 -4.48
C HIS A 35 -0.84 -12.32 -3.50
N ARG A 36 -1.02 -13.40 -2.72
CA ARG A 36 0.02 -13.90 -1.81
C ARG A 36 1.28 -14.33 -2.56
N ALA A 37 1.12 -15.08 -3.65
CA ALA A 37 2.25 -15.55 -4.46
C ALA A 37 3.02 -14.37 -5.08
N ALA A 38 2.32 -13.37 -5.62
CA ALA A 38 2.94 -12.21 -6.24
C ALA A 38 3.79 -11.40 -5.24
N LEU A 39 3.27 -11.16 -4.03
CA LEU A 39 3.93 -10.35 -2.98
C LEU A 39 4.82 -11.15 -2.02
N ALA A 40 5.01 -12.45 -2.25
CA ALA A 40 5.93 -13.26 -1.46
C ALA A 40 7.39 -12.78 -1.64
N GLU A 41 8.23 -13.04 -0.64
CA GLU A 41 9.68 -12.81 -0.74
C GLU A 41 10.28 -13.64 -1.88
N GLY A 42 11.31 -13.12 -2.55
CA GLY A 42 12.02 -13.79 -3.63
C GLY A 42 13.17 -12.91 -4.14
N GLU A 43 13.65 -13.18 -5.36
CA GLU A 43 14.76 -12.42 -5.98
C GLU A 43 14.50 -10.90 -6.03
N LEU A 44 13.24 -10.51 -6.21
CA LEU A 44 12.80 -9.16 -5.93
C LEU A 44 12.26 -9.11 -4.49
N PRO A 45 12.95 -8.44 -3.55
CA PRO A 45 12.51 -8.40 -2.16
C PRO A 45 11.09 -7.87 -2.02
N ALA A 46 10.31 -8.42 -1.09
CA ALA A 46 8.88 -8.10 -0.99
C ALA A 46 8.63 -6.62 -0.66
N LYS A 47 9.58 -5.94 0.00
CA LYS A 47 9.55 -4.48 0.19
C LYS A 47 9.40 -3.74 -1.14
N TYR A 48 10.22 -4.08 -2.13
CA TYR A 48 10.17 -3.45 -3.46
C TYR A 48 8.92 -3.84 -4.23
N LYS A 49 8.40 -5.05 -4.04
CA LYS A 49 7.11 -5.46 -4.60
C LYS A 49 5.94 -4.60 -4.08
N GLU A 50 5.92 -4.28 -2.78
CA GLU A 50 4.92 -3.37 -2.22
C GLU A 50 5.10 -1.93 -2.74
N LEU A 51 6.34 -1.45 -2.91
CA LEU A 51 6.58 -0.12 -3.49
C LEU A 51 6.08 -0.05 -4.94
N ILE A 52 6.30 -1.09 -5.75
CA ILE A 52 5.76 -1.19 -7.10
C ILE A 52 4.23 -1.24 -7.08
N ALA A 53 3.63 -2.03 -6.18
CA ALA A 53 2.18 -2.10 -6.04
C ALA A 53 1.58 -0.75 -5.60
N LEU A 54 2.27 0.00 -4.73
CA LEU A 54 1.88 1.35 -4.33
C LEU A 54 1.98 2.34 -5.51
N ALA A 55 3.04 2.26 -6.31
CA ALA A 55 3.17 3.04 -7.55
C ALA A 55 2.00 2.79 -8.49
N ILE A 56 1.65 1.51 -8.72
CA ILE A 56 0.50 1.13 -9.54
C ILE A 56 -0.80 1.65 -8.92
N SER A 57 -0.93 1.64 -7.60
CA SER A 57 -2.12 2.15 -6.90
C SER A 57 -2.32 3.65 -7.10
N ILE A 58 -1.23 4.44 -7.16
CA ILE A 58 -1.24 5.86 -7.51
C ILE A 58 -1.77 6.04 -8.94
N VAL A 59 -1.19 5.34 -9.90
CA VAL A 59 -1.58 5.42 -11.33
C VAL A 59 -3.03 4.97 -11.54
N LYS A 60 -3.48 3.97 -10.77
CA LYS A 60 -4.88 3.50 -10.79
C LYS A 60 -5.84 4.37 -9.99
N ARG A 61 -5.35 5.39 -9.28
CA ARG A 61 -6.17 6.37 -8.56
C ARG A 61 -7.09 5.71 -7.52
N CYS A 62 -6.59 4.65 -6.88
CA CYS A 62 -7.37 3.78 -6.02
C CYS A 62 -6.99 4.00 -4.55
N ASP A 63 -7.76 4.78 -3.80
CA ASP A 63 -7.45 5.10 -2.39
C ASP A 63 -7.40 3.84 -1.50
N GLY A 64 -8.26 2.83 -1.75
CA GLY A 64 -8.20 1.55 -1.03
C GLY A 64 -6.93 0.74 -1.33
N CYS A 65 -6.46 0.77 -2.58
CA CYS A 65 -5.22 0.11 -3.00
C CYS A 65 -4.01 0.86 -2.41
N ILE A 66 -4.04 2.19 -2.44
CA ILE A 66 -3.04 3.05 -1.79
C ILE A 66 -2.95 2.71 -0.31
N ALA A 67 -4.07 2.64 0.41
CA ALA A 67 -4.09 2.28 1.83
C ALA A 67 -3.47 0.90 2.08
N ALA A 68 -3.85 -0.10 1.28
CA ALA A 68 -3.39 -1.47 1.43
C ALA A 68 -1.88 -1.62 1.21
N HIS A 69 -1.37 -1.07 0.11
CA HIS A 69 0.05 -1.22 -0.28
C HIS A 69 0.97 -0.24 0.45
N ALA A 70 0.48 0.92 0.90
CA ALA A 70 1.22 1.79 1.82
C ALA A 70 1.45 1.09 3.17
N ARG A 71 0.43 0.42 3.71
CA ARG A 71 0.56 -0.41 4.92
C ARG A 71 1.51 -1.60 4.69
N GLY A 72 1.43 -2.25 3.54
CA GLY A 72 2.34 -3.32 3.14
C GLY A 72 3.80 -2.86 3.10
N ALA A 73 4.07 -1.74 2.42
CA ALA A 73 5.40 -1.15 2.33
C ALA A 73 5.96 -0.77 3.71
N ALA A 74 5.17 -0.10 4.55
CA ALA A 74 5.58 0.26 5.92
C ALA A 74 5.93 -0.97 6.76
N ARG A 75 5.10 -2.03 6.74
CA ARG A 75 5.34 -3.28 7.48
C ARG A 75 6.57 -4.04 7.00
N ARG A 76 6.99 -3.86 5.76
CA ARG A 76 8.18 -4.48 5.17
C ARG A 76 9.43 -3.62 5.27
N GLY A 77 9.37 -2.52 6.04
CA GLY A 77 10.52 -1.67 6.31
C GLY A 77 10.93 -0.79 5.14
N ALA A 78 10.02 -0.47 4.21
CA ALA A 78 10.27 0.61 3.26
C ALA A 78 10.54 1.89 4.04
N THR A 79 11.63 2.57 3.70
CA THR A 79 11.98 3.85 4.32
C THR A 79 11.14 4.99 3.72
N PRO A 80 10.98 6.12 4.43
CA PRO A 80 10.29 7.27 3.87
C PRO A 80 10.93 7.75 2.57
N GLN A 81 12.27 7.72 2.49
CA GLN A 81 12.98 8.17 1.29
C GLN A 81 12.72 7.26 0.08
N GLU A 82 12.70 5.94 0.26
CA GLU A 82 12.35 5.00 -0.83
C GLU A 82 10.94 5.23 -1.38
N VAL A 83 9.98 5.55 -0.50
CA VAL A 83 8.60 5.87 -0.91
C VAL A 83 8.55 7.19 -1.68
N ALA A 84 9.28 8.22 -1.21
CA ALA A 84 9.34 9.51 -1.88
C ALA A 84 9.96 9.42 -3.29
N GLU A 85 11.06 8.66 -3.45
CA GLU A 85 11.70 8.44 -4.75
C GLU A 85 10.80 7.67 -5.71
N MET A 86 10.11 6.63 -5.22
CA MET A 86 9.11 5.92 -6.00
C MET A 86 7.96 6.84 -6.46
N ILE A 87 7.45 7.73 -5.58
CA ILE A 87 6.42 8.70 -5.96
C ILE A 87 6.95 9.65 -7.04
N GLY A 88 8.22 10.06 -6.97
CA GLY A 88 8.87 10.85 -8.02
C GLY A 88 8.76 10.21 -9.40
N LEU A 89 8.92 8.88 -9.49
CA LEU A 89 8.71 8.14 -10.75
C LEU A 89 7.26 8.21 -11.24
N THR A 90 6.29 8.14 -10.32
CA THR A 90 4.87 8.30 -10.71
C THR A 90 4.56 9.70 -11.20
N VAL A 91 5.18 10.74 -10.62
CA VAL A 91 5.03 12.12 -11.09
C VAL A 91 5.63 12.28 -12.50
N LEU A 92 6.79 11.69 -12.76
CA LEU A 92 7.43 11.70 -14.08
C LEU A 92 6.54 11.06 -15.16
N LEU A 93 5.95 9.89 -14.87
CA LEU A 93 5.33 9.04 -15.90
C LEU A 93 3.81 9.18 -16.01
N ASP A 94 3.11 9.51 -14.91
CA ASP A 94 1.65 9.69 -14.89
C ASP A 94 1.26 11.18 -14.86
N GLY A 95 2.19 12.08 -14.54
CA GLY A 95 2.01 13.53 -14.65
C GLY A 95 1.01 14.11 -13.64
N GLY A 96 0.08 14.93 -14.13
CA GLY A 96 -0.90 15.66 -13.30
C GLY A 96 -1.67 14.80 -12.28
N PRO A 97 -2.22 13.63 -12.65
CA PRO A 97 -2.85 12.72 -11.69
C PRO A 97 -1.95 12.30 -10.52
N ALA A 98 -0.67 12.01 -10.76
CA ALA A 98 0.26 11.65 -9.71
C ALA A 98 0.57 12.82 -8.76
N THR A 99 0.39 14.09 -9.18
CA THR A 99 0.50 15.23 -8.26
C THR A 99 -0.64 15.29 -7.24
N VAL A 100 -1.73 14.54 -7.46
CA VAL A 100 -2.84 14.38 -6.52
C VAL A 100 -2.72 13.09 -5.72
N TYR A 101 -2.51 11.95 -6.40
CA TYR A 101 -2.49 10.63 -5.75
C TYR A 101 -1.14 10.28 -5.11
N GLY A 102 -0.03 10.89 -5.55
CA GLY A 102 1.28 10.77 -4.90
C GLY A 102 1.29 11.30 -3.46
N PRO A 103 0.85 12.55 -3.20
CA PRO A 103 0.71 13.06 -1.83
C PRO A 103 -0.24 12.25 -0.94
N ARG A 104 -1.28 11.64 -1.53
CA ARG A 104 -2.17 10.71 -0.84
C ARG A 104 -1.44 9.43 -0.42
N ALA A 105 -0.68 8.82 -1.33
CA ALA A 105 0.15 7.66 -1.01
C ALA A 105 1.23 7.97 0.04
N TRP A 106 1.85 9.15 -0.05
CA TRP A 106 2.78 9.64 0.97
C TRP A 106 2.14 9.71 2.35
N GLN A 107 0.97 10.35 2.44
CA GLN A 107 0.21 10.46 3.69
C GLN A 107 -0.21 9.10 4.24
N ALA A 108 -0.68 8.19 3.39
CA ALA A 108 -1.06 6.84 3.78
C ALA A 108 0.14 6.08 4.38
N TYR A 109 1.29 6.13 3.71
CA TYR A 109 2.50 5.49 4.20
C TYR A 109 2.92 6.04 5.56
N GLN A 110 2.94 7.37 5.74
CA GLN A 110 3.29 7.99 7.03
C GLN A 110 2.39 7.50 8.17
N GLN A 111 1.07 7.46 7.95
CA GLN A 111 0.13 6.98 8.97
C GLN A 111 0.41 5.55 9.43
N PHE A 112 0.81 4.66 8.51
CA PHE A 112 1.13 3.28 8.85
C PHE A 112 2.55 3.08 9.39
N ALA A 113 3.51 3.91 8.97
CA ALA A 113 4.88 3.90 9.50
C ALA A 113 4.94 4.44 10.94
N GLU A 114 4.17 5.49 11.25
CA GLU A 114 4.05 6.06 12.61
C GLU A 114 3.37 5.09 13.57
N LYS A 115 2.25 4.47 13.15
CA LYS A 115 1.54 3.45 13.93
C LYS A 115 2.34 2.13 14.07
N GLY A 116 3.43 1.97 13.32
CA GLY A 116 4.28 0.78 13.26
C GLY A 116 5.61 0.87 14.01
N SER A 117 5.90 1.93 14.77
CA SER A 117 7.12 2.03 15.59
C SER A 117 6.90 1.57 17.05
N PRO A 118 7.88 0.91 17.74
CA PRO A 118 9.32 0.91 17.44
C PRO A 118 9.91 -0.50 17.16
N ALA A 119 11.09 -0.60 16.53
CA ALA A 119 12.33 -0.64 17.31
C ALA A 119 13.52 0.04 16.60
N PRO A 120 14.21 0.96 17.29
CA PRO A 120 15.65 0.98 17.25
C PRO A 120 16.24 0.58 18.62
N ALA A 121 17.28 -0.24 18.52
CA ALA A 121 18.30 -0.65 19.50
C ALA A 121 18.16 -2.04 20.15
N SER A 122 19.06 -2.94 19.76
CA SER A 122 19.99 -3.51 20.74
C SER A 122 21.41 -3.43 20.15
N PRO A 123 22.29 -2.56 20.67
CA PRO A 123 23.71 -2.85 20.71
C PRO A 123 23.99 -3.72 21.94
N SER A 124 24.85 -4.72 21.73
CA SER A 124 25.38 -5.74 22.66
C SER A 124 24.65 -7.07 22.62
#